data_AF-A0A3D0XIU0-F1
#
_entry.id   AF-A0A3D0XIU0-F1
#
_cell.length_a   1.000
_cell.length_b   1.000
_cell.length_c   1.000
_cell.angle_alpha   90.00
_cell.angle_beta   90.00
_cell.angle_gamma   90.00
#
_symmetry.space_group_name_H-M   'P 1'
#
loop_
_entity.id
_entity.type
_entity.pdbx_description
1 polymer ?
#
loop_
_entity_poly.entity_id
_entity_poly.type
_entity_poly.pdbx_seq_one_letter_code
_entity_poly.pdbx_strand_id
1 'polypeptide(L)'
;GKPVVADLAEMPHLLIAGSTGSGKSVCINAIIASLLFRFSPDELRLVMIDPKVVELQQYNVLPHLVVPVVTDPKKVVLALRWVVNEMEKRYQIFAKAGVRNIASFNSRPKENLPKEQGELPLESEGNDEGVATEIDE
;
A
#
# COMPACT_ATOMS: atom_id res chain seq x y z
N GLY A 1 1.90 26.81 21.15
CA GLY A 1 1.00 26.89 19.99
C GLY A 1 -0.25 26.06 20.25
N LYS A 2 -1.32 26.26 19.47
CA LYS A 2 -2.50 25.37 19.52
C LYS A 2 -2.22 24.12 18.67
N PRO A 3 -2.64 22.92 19.10
CA PRO A 3 -2.46 21.70 18.30
C PRO A 3 -3.30 21.78 17.02
N VAL A 4 -2.76 21.29 15.90
CA VAL A 4 -3.45 21.14 14.62
C VAL A 4 -3.47 19.66 14.28
N VAL A 5 -4.66 19.12 14.08
CA VAL A 5 -4.91 17.71 13.76
C VAL A 5 -5.80 17.66 12.53
N ALA A 6 -5.50 16.75 11.61
CA ALA A 6 -6.27 16.57 10.39
C ALA A 6 -6.49 15.08 10.12
N ASP A 7 -7.61 14.74 9.50
CA ASP A 7 -7.93 13.37 9.09
C ASP A 7 -7.55 13.15 7.62
N LEU A 8 -6.71 12.14 7.38
CA LEU A 8 -6.28 11.75 6.04
C LEU A 8 -7.43 11.11 5.23
N ALA A 9 -8.45 10.54 5.86
CA ALA A 9 -9.61 10.00 5.17
C ALA A 9 -10.51 11.12 4.58
N GLU A 10 -10.58 12.27 5.24
CA GLU A 10 -11.29 13.46 4.75
C GLU A 10 -10.49 14.21 3.66
N MET A 11 -9.16 14.11 3.70
CA MET A 11 -8.23 14.58 2.66
C MET A 11 -7.61 13.38 1.93
N PRO A 12 -8.36 12.72 1.02
CA PRO A 12 -8.07 11.34 0.60
C PRO A 12 -6.67 11.16 0.01
N HIS A 13 -6.07 12.23 -0.52
CA HIS A 13 -4.68 12.28 -0.96
C HIS A 13 -4.00 13.56 -0.48
N LEU A 14 -2.73 13.45 -0.10
CA LEU A 14 -1.91 14.54 0.40
C LEU A 14 -0.62 14.65 -0.44
N LEU A 15 -0.30 15.87 -0.90
CA LEU A 15 0.97 16.19 -1.55
C LEU A 15 1.84 17.04 -0.61
N ILE A 16 3.06 16.57 -0.33
CA ILE A 16 4.03 17.29 0.51
C ILE A 16 5.23 17.69 -0.36
N ALA A 17 5.52 18.99 -0.40
CA ALA A 17 6.66 19.57 -1.12
C ALA A 17 7.48 20.49 -0.20
N GLY A 18 8.79 20.60 -0.45
CA GLY A 18 9.68 21.47 0.31
C GLY A 18 11.14 21.30 -0.12
N SER A 19 11.95 22.35 0.06
CA SER A 19 13.39 22.31 -0.19
C SER A 19 14.14 21.47 0.86
N THR A 20 15.39 21.10 0.58
CA THR A 20 16.25 20.44 1.57
C THR A 20 16.36 21.30 2.84
N GLY A 21 16.19 20.69 4.02
CA GLY A 21 16.23 21.39 5.30
C GLY A 21 14.92 22.06 5.73
N SER A 22 13.88 22.07 4.90
CA SER A 22 12.56 22.64 5.25
C SER A 22 11.72 21.80 6.23
N GLY A 23 12.19 20.62 6.61
CA GLY A 23 11.47 19.70 7.50
C GLY A 23 10.55 18.70 6.81
N LYS A 24 10.60 18.55 5.47
CA LYS A 24 9.78 17.58 4.72
C LYS A 24 9.84 16.16 5.30
N SER A 25 11.04 15.65 5.55
CA SER A 25 11.22 14.28 6.05
C SER A 25 10.70 14.12 7.49
N VAL A 26 10.91 15.13 8.33
CA VAL A 26 10.35 15.18 9.69
C VAL A 26 8.81 15.15 9.65
N CYS A 27 8.20 15.91 8.73
CA CYS A 27 6.76 15.92 8.53
C CYS A 27 6.22 14.53 8.12
N ILE A 28 6.86 13.87 7.16
CA ILE A 28 6.46 12.51 6.72
C ILE A 28 6.53 11.52 7.89
N ASN A 29 7.63 11.53 8.64
CA ASN A 29 7.79 10.64 9.79
C ASN A 29 6.77 10.94 10.91
N ALA A 30 6.40 12.21 11.12
CA ALA A 30 5.37 12.59 12.07
C ALA A 30 3.99 12.06 11.66
N ILE A 31 3.65 12.10 10.37
CA ILE A 31 2.41 11.52 9.83
C ILE A 31 2.41 10.01 10.02
N ILE A 32 3.49 9.31 9.62
CA ILE A 32 3.62 7.86 9.77
C ILE A 32 3.47 7.48 11.25
N ALA A 33 4.19 8.15 12.15
CA ALA A 33 4.10 7.90 13.58
C ALA A 33 2.66 8.10 14.09
N SER A 34 2.00 9.21 13.74
CA SER A 34 0.61 9.48 14.14
C SER A 34 -0.35 8.34 13.74
N LEU A 35 -0.19 7.81 12.53
CA LEU A 35 -0.98 6.68 12.04
C LEU A 35 -0.68 5.39 12.83
N LEU A 36 0.60 5.05 13.04
CA LEU A 36 1.01 3.84 13.75
C LEU A 36 0.63 3.87 15.24
N PHE A 37 0.57 5.05 15.86
CA PHE A 37 0.11 5.21 17.25
C PHE A 37 -1.39 4.96 17.41
N ARG A 38 -2.17 5.06 16.32
CA ARG A 38 -3.63 4.99 16.37
C ARG A 38 -4.20 3.69 15.82
N PHE A 39 -3.53 3.06 14.86
CA PHE A 39 -4.10 1.93 14.10
C PHE A 39 -3.24 0.66 14.20
N SER A 40 -3.89 -0.47 14.46
CA SER A 40 -3.28 -1.79 14.41
C SER A 40 -3.03 -2.24 12.96
N PRO A 41 -2.20 -3.28 12.73
CA PRO A 41 -1.94 -3.81 11.38
C PRO A 41 -3.18 -4.32 10.64
N ASP A 42 -4.24 -4.70 11.36
CA ASP A 42 -5.52 -5.15 10.78
C ASP A 42 -6.39 -3.97 10.32
N GLU A 43 -6.16 -2.77 10.86
CA GLU A 43 -6.89 -1.55 10.54
C GLU A 43 -6.15 -0.69 9.49
N LEU A 44 -4.82 -0.75 9.48
CA LEU A 44 -3.96 0.04 8.60
C LEU A 44 -2.88 -0.85 7.96
N ARG A 45 -2.87 -0.84 6.62
CA ARG A 45 -1.81 -1.46 5.80
C ARG A 45 -1.09 -0.38 5.01
N LEU A 46 0.24 -0.46 4.96
CA LEU A 46 1.10 0.53 4.31
C LEU A 46 1.87 -0.09 3.15
N VAL A 47 1.93 0.65 2.04
CA VAL A 47 2.86 0.41 0.93
C VAL A 47 3.82 1.58 0.91
N MET A 48 5.09 1.34 1.21
CA MET A 48 6.12 2.38 1.28
C MET A 48 7.05 2.28 0.09
N ILE A 49 7.31 3.41 -0.57
CA ILE A 49 8.18 3.52 -1.74
C ILE A 49 9.27 4.55 -1.42
N ASP A 50 10.53 4.12 -1.45
CA ASP A 50 11.69 4.96 -1.20
C ASP A 50 12.81 4.66 -2.21
N PRO A 51 12.72 5.20 -3.44
CA PRO A 51 13.65 4.91 -4.51
C PRO A 51 15.06 5.46 -4.25
N LYS A 52 15.20 6.38 -3.28
CA LYS A 52 16.49 6.97 -2.91
C LYS A 52 17.13 6.28 -1.70
N VAL A 53 16.39 5.42 -1.01
CA VAL A 53 16.89 4.65 0.14
C VAL A 53 17.42 5.56 1.25
N VAL A 54 16.69 6.66 1.55
CA VAL A 54 17.15 7.70 2.49
C VAL A 54 16.29 7.77 3.74
N GLU A 55 14.98 7.57 3.62
CA GLU A 55 14.05 8.02 4.65
C GLU A 55 13.22 6.89 5.26
N LEU A 56 12.79 5.91 4.44
CA LEU A 56 11.76 4.96 4.86
C LEU A 56 12.29 3.56 5.20
N GLN A 57 13.57 3.27 4.95
CA GLN A 57 14.13 1.92 5.15
C GLN A 57 14.00 1.39 6.58
N GLN A 58 14.04 2.28 7.57
CA GLN A 58 13.86 1.93 8.98
C GLN A 58 12.50 1.28 9.29
N TYR A 59 11.50 1.46 8.41
CA TYR A 59 10.15 0.94 8.61
C TYR A 59 9.96 -0.49 8.12
N ASN A 60 10.97 -1.12 7.50
CA ASN A 60 10.88 -2.51 7.02
C ASN A 60 10.49 -3.54 8.10
N VAL A 61 10.68 -3.20 9.38
CA VAL A 61 10.33 -4.07 10.52
C VAL A 61 8.85 -3.99 10.92
N LEU A 62 8.06 -3.08 10.33
CA LEU A 62 6.69 -2.85 10.74
C LEU A 62 5.75 -3.96 10.23
N PRO A 63 4.89 -4.53 11.11
CA PRO A 63 3.90 -5.51 10.70
C PRO A 63 2.82 -4.92 9.78
N HIS A 64 2.67 -3.60 9.74
CA HIS A 64 1.71 -2.87 8.88
C HIS A 64 2.07 -2.92 7.39
N LEU A 65 3.31 -3.27 7.02
CA LEU A 65 3.74 -3.29 5.63
C LEU A 65 3.09 -4.43 4.85
N VAL A 66 2.50 -4.12 3.69
CA VAL A 66 2.02 -5.12 2.73
C VAL A 66 3.19 -5.83 2.05
N VAL A 67 4.22 -5.07 1.72
CA VAL A 67 5.46 -5.52 1.11
C VAL A 67 6.62 -4.74 1.74
N PRO A 68 7.85 -5.28 1.73
CA PRO A 68 9.04 -4.52 2.11
C PRO A 68 9.12 -3.20 1.33
N VAL A 69 9.77 -2.21 1.92
CA VAL A 69 9.92 -0.87 1.35
C VAL A 69 10.49 -0.97 -0.06
N VAL A 70 9.72 -0.51 -1.05
CA VAL A 70 10.05 -0.66 -2.45
C VAL A 70 11.09 0.39 -2.83
N THR A 71 12.28 -0.08 -3.21
CA THR A 71 13.42 0.77 -3.62
C THR A 71 13.64 0.77 -5.13
N ASP A 72 13.39 -0.36 -5.79
CA ASP A 72 13.58 -0.49 -7.24
C ASP A 72 12.47 0.26 -8.00
N PRO A 73 12.79 1.27 -8.83
CA PRO A 73 11.81 1.99 -9.64
C PRO A 73 10.96 1.10 -10.55
N LYS A 74 11.50 -0.03 -11.02
CA LYS A 74 10.74 -0.99 -11.84
C LYS A 74 9.64 -1.67 -11.03
N LYS A 75 9.91 -1.95 -9.74
CA LYS A 75 8.95 -2.55 -8.82
C LYS A 75 7.89 -1.56 -8.33
N VAL A 76 8.16 -0.25 -8.38
CA VAL A 76 7.17 0.79 -8.03
C VAL A 76 5.91 0.67 -8.90
N VAL A 77 6.08 0.44 -10.21
CA VAL A 77 4.95 0.27 -11.14
C VAL A 77 4.09 -0.93 -10.74
N LEU A 78 4.73 -2.04 -10.33
CA LEU A 78 4.02 -3.24 -9.87
C LEU A 78 3.27 -2.98 -8.56
N ALA A 79 3.88 -2.29 -7.60
CA ALA A 79 3.25 -1.94 -6.34
C ALA A 79 2.01 -1.05 -6.54
N LEU A 80 2.10 -0.03 -7.41
CA LEU A 80 0.98 0.83 -7.73
C LEU A 80 -0.14 0.10 -8.48
N ARG A 81 0.20 -0.80 -9.42
CA ARG A 81 -0.79 -1.68 -10.07
C ARG A 81 -1.52 -2.57 -9.07
N TRP A 82 -0.81 -3.11 -8.08
CA TRP A 82 -1.43 -3.89 -7.02
C TRP A 82 -2.44 -3.05 -6.21
N VAL A 83 -2.09 -1.80 -5.87
CA VAL A 83 -3.01 -0.89 -5.16
C VAL A 83 -4.29 -0.63 -5.97
N VAL A 84 -4.18 -0.47 -7.30
CA VAL A 84 -5.35 -0.33 -8.19
C VAL A 84 -6.19 -1.61 -8.22
N ASN A 85 -5.56 -2.77 -8.37
CA ASN A 85 -6.27 -4.06 -8.37
C ASN A 85 -6.99 -4.32 -7.04
N GLU A 86 -6.37 -3.97 -5.90
CA GLU A 86 -6.98 -4.07 -4.57
C GLU A 86 -8.18 -3.12 -4.43
N MET A 87 -8.10 -1.90 -4.99
CA MET A 87 -9.23 -0.98 -5.05
C MET A 87 -10.41 -1.58 -5.85
N GLU A 88 -10.14 -2.15 -7.03
CA GLU A 88 -11.16 -2.80 -7.85
C GLU A 88 -11.78 -4.02 -7.15
N LYS A 89 -10.96 -4.87 -6.52
CA LYS A 89 -11.40 -6.01 -5.70
C LYS A 89 -12.36 -5.54 -4.61
N ARG A 90 -12.00 -4.46 -3.90
CA ARG A 90 -12.86 -3.87 -2.85
C ARG A 90 -14.18 -3.37 -3.41
N TYR A 91 -14.19 -2.72 -4.57
CA TYR A 91 -15.44 -2.28 -5.19
C TYR A 91 -16.38 -3.44 -5.52
N GLN A 92 -15.85 -4.56 -6.04
CA GLN A 92 -16.65 -5.76 -6.29
C GLN A 92 -17.22 -6.35 -5.00
N ILE A 93 -16.40 -6.41 -3.95
CA ILE A 93 -16.79 -6.89 -2.63
C ILE A 93 -17.88 -5.99 -2.00
N PHE A 94 -17.73 -4.67 -2.11
CA PHE A 94 -18.69 -3.69 -1.61
C PHE A 94 -20.02 -3.78 -2.36
N ALA A 95 -19.97 -3.94 -3.70
CA ALA A 95 -21.17 -4.14 -4.52
C ALA A 95 -21.94 -5.41 -4.13
N LYS A 96 -21.24 -6.54 -3.92
CA LYS A 96 -21.85 -7.80 -3.45
C LYS A 96 -22.47 -7.66 -2.05
N ALA A 97 -21.86 -6.86 -1.19
CA ALA A 97 -22.35 -6.58 0.16
C ALA A 97 -23.40 -5.46 0.22
N GLY A 98 -23.72 -4.80 -0.91
CA GLY A 98 -24.69 -3.70 -0.96
C GLY A 98 -24.23 -2.41 -0.25
N VAL A 99 -22.92 -2.20 -0.06
CA VAL A 99 -22.37 -1.04 0.64
C VAL A 99 -21.56 -0.13 -0.28
N ARG A 100 -21.38 1.13 0.11
CA ARG A 100 -20.74 2.17 -0.73
C ARG A 100 -19.29 2.49 -0.36
N ASN A 101 -18.86 2.19 0.87
CA ASN A 101 -17.53 2.54 1.36
C ASN A 101 -17.03 1.53 2.41
N ILE A 102 -15.74 1.63 2.73
CA ILE A 102 -15.07 0.72 3.67
C ILE A 102 -15.61 0.83 5.10
N ALA A 103 -16.05 2.01 5.55
CA ALA A 103 -16.58 2.18 6.89
C ALA A 103 -17.90 1.40 7.06
N SER A 104 -18.83 1.55 6.11
CA SER A 104 -20.07 0.76 6.07
C SER A 104 -19.82 -0.73 5.88
N PHE A 105 -18.77 -1.10 5.14
CA PHE A 105 -18.38 -2.49 4.98
C PHE A 105 -17.82 -3.09 6.28
N ASN A 106 -17.05 -2.34 7.06
CA ASN A 106 -16.44 -2.84 8.28
C ASN A 106 -17.43 -2.88 9.47
N SER A 107 -18.45 -2.01 9.49
CA SER A 107 -19.45 -1.95 10.56
C SER A 107 -20.58 -2.97 10.41
N ARG A 108 -20.64 -3.71 9.30
CA ARG A 108 -21.66 -4.74 9.08
C ARG A 108 -21.50 -5.91 10.06
N PRO A 109 -22.59 -6.63 10.40
CA PRO A 109 -22.50 -7.86 11.18
C PRO A 109 -21.58 -8.88 10.48
N LYS A 110 -20.61 -9.43 11.21
CA LYS A 110 -19.62 -10.40 10.68
C LYS A 110 -20.21 -11.81 10.50
N GLU A 111 -21.39 -11.92 9.89
CA GLU A 111 -22.04 -13.21 9.69
C GLU A 111 -21.63 -13.80 8.33
N ASN A 112 -21.00 -14.98 8.37
CA ASN A 112 -20.65 -15.87 7.24
C ASN A 112 -19.89 -15.25 6.06
N LEU A 113 -18.62 -14.89 6.27
CA LEU A 113 -17.67 -14.75 5.16
C LEU A 113 -16.72 -15.96 5.13
N PRO A 114 -16.55 -16.61 3.98
CA PRO A 114 -15.47 -17.58 3.78
C PRO A 114 -14.14 -16.91 4.11
N LYS A 115 -13.29 -17.60 4.88
CA LYS A 115 -11.94 -17.13 5.22
C LYS A 115 -11.18 -16.83 3.93
N GLU A 116 -10.76 -15.57 3.73
CA GLU A 116 -9.90 -15.22 2.60
C GLU A 116 -8.53 -15.90 2.78
N GLN A 117 -8.09 -16.58 1.73
CA GLN A 117 -6.73 -17.09 1.60
C GLN A 117 -5.77 -15.92 1.42
N GLY A 118 -4.74 -15.89 2.26
CA GLY A 118 -3.69 -14.88 2.20
C GLY A 118 -2.67 -15.15 1.10
N GLU A 119 -1.94 -14.07 0.85
CA GLU A 119 -0.59 -13.97 0.29
C GLU A 119 -0.40 -13.96 -1.24
N LEU A 120 0.42 -13.00 -1.65
CA LEU A 120 0.95 -12.81 -2.99
C LEU A 120 1.74 -14.05 -3.40
N PRO A 121 1.51 -14.64 -4.58
CA PRO A 121 2.49 -15.53 -5.17
C PRO A 121 3.68 -14.67 -5.59
N LEU A 122 4.79 -14.77 -4.87
CA LEU A 122 6.10 -14.32 -5.32
C LEU A 122 7.07 -15.48 -5.20
N GLU A 123 6.91 -16.46 -6.09
CA GLU A 123 7.99 -17.40 -6.41
C GLU A 123 8.31 -17.33 -7.91
N SER A 124 9.61 -17.46 -8.15
CA SER A 124 10.36 -17.20 -9.37
C SER A 124 10.10 -18.22 -10.46
N GLU A 125 9.77 -17.76 -11.66
CA GLU A 125 10.11 -18.49 -12.88
C GLU A 125 11.32 -17.81 -13.53
N GLY A 126 12.50 -18.33 -13.22
CA GLY A 126 13.56 -18.36 -14.21
C GLY A 126 13.18 -19.40 -15.25
N ASN A 127 13.01 -18.97 -16.50
CA ASN A 127 13.14 -19.87 -17.61
C ASN A 127 14.07 -19.23 -18.64
N ASP A 128 15.31 -19.69 -18.58
CA ASP A 128 16.36 -19.52 -19.56
C ASP A 128 16.19 -20.67 -20.56
N GLU A 129 15.31 -20.51 -21.56
CA GLU A 129 15.33 -21.36 -22.75
C GLU A 129 15.02 -20.50 -23.98
N GLY A 130 16.03 -20.40 -24.86
CA GLY A 130 15.93 -19.78 -26.15
C GLY A 130 14.89 -20.47 -27.01
N VAL A 131 13.97 -19.68 -27.54
CA VAL A 131 13.16 -20.08 -28.69
C VAL A 131 13.88 -19.58 -29.94
N ALA A 132 14.62 -20.50 -30.56
CA ALA A 132 14.93 -20.42 -31.98
C ALA A 132 13.60 -20.53 -32.74
N THR A 133 13.26 -19.52 -33.54
CA THR A 133 12.29 -19.69 -34.62
C THR A 133 13.05 -19.68 -35.93
N GLU A 134 12.95 -20.82 -36.59
CA GLU A 134 13.43 -21.15 -37.92
C GLU A 134 12.90 -20.16 -38.95
N ILE A 135 13.75 -19.85 -39.92
CA ILE A 135 13.44 -19.09 -41.13
C ILE A 135 13.12 -20.15 -42.18
N ASP A 136 11.89 -20.22 -42.65
CA ASP A 136 11.55 -20.96 -43.87
C ASP A 136 10.86 -20.03 -44.88
N GLU A 137 11.55 -19.93 -46.03
CA GLU A 137 11.25 -19.44 -47.39
C GLU A 137 10.53 -18.09 -47.64
#